data_AF-A0A9D1EUQ4-F1
#
_entry.id   AF-A0A9D1EUQ4-F1
#
_cell.length_a   1.000
_cell.length_b   1.000
_cell.length_c   1.000
_cell.angle_alpha   90.00
_cell.angle_beta   90.00
_cell.angle_gamma   90.00
#
_symmetry.space_group_name_H-M   'P 1'
#
loop_
_entity.id
_entity.type
_entity.pdbx_description
1 polymer ?
#
loop_
_entity_poly.entity_id
_entity_poly.type
_entity_poly.pdbx_seq_one_letter_code
_entity_poly.pdbx_strand_id
1 'polypeptide(L)'
;MGTYYKQVAAYKTAKGLIEFVDDTRYEQEVMAWPHLHNSRIRINMKDYSKGTGEKAIDVFYNLSPEEFMNLAEAIRGIRQVSASEKKRWDTSVAVFSKMSELYRHTSPPQEETKEIRELIEQFQCSRNEVFAEAGEKLSAAFERLLSGYTSAFSTGLVQMEKLLAGAKKEKEAATKVREVFQAIKILNFDKYINPDNEAERTVTAIRVAYAGYMDYPFVFEINNGWGKPVITRNNGVITEEGSVHYEDSVKVYMKEEHLFPMLQRVNLFIRAMTVQGMEKYFDRVSSPILNSEAE
;
A
#
# COMPACT_ATOMS: atom_id res chain seq x y z
N MET A 1 18.00 33.01 -14.42
CA MET A 1 17.21 33.53 -13.28
C MET A 1 16.79 32.31 -12.46
N GLY A 2 17.41 32.06 -11.30
CA GLY A 2 17.13 30.84 -10.53
C GLY A 2 15.71 30.90 -9.99
N THR A 3 14.85 29.96 -10.40
CA THR A 3 13.55 29.75 -9.77
C THR A 3 13.81 29.32 -8.32
N TYR A 4 13.67 30.26 -7.38
CA TYR A 4 13.70 30.00 -5.94
C TYR A 4 12.45 29.19 -5.58
N TYR A 5 12.58 27.88 -5.76
CA TYR A 5 11.63 26.89 -5.30
C TYR A 5 11.56 26.94 -3.77
N LYS A 6 10.44 27.44 -3.22
CA LYS A 6 10.26 27.51 -1.77
C LYS A 6 9.84 26.13 -1.26
N GLN A 7 10.69 25.50 -0.46
CA GLN A 7 10.37 24.24 0.19
C GLN A 7 9.23 24.45 1.21
N VAL A 8 8.16 23.69 1.08
CA VAL A 8 6.97 23.75 1.96
C VAL A 8 7.09 22.72 3.08
N ALA A 9 7.48 21.49 2.72
CA ALA A 9 7.68 20.40 3.67
C ALA A 9 8.71 19.41 3.12
N ALA A 10 9.49 18.79 3.99
CA ALA A 10 10.47 17.78 3.59
C ALA A 10 10.63 16.68 4.63
N TYR A 11 10.94 15.48 4.15
CA TYR A 11 11.34 14.35 4.95
C TYR A 11 12.63 13.76 4.36
N LYS A 12 13.68 13.77 5.18
CA LYS A 12 15.02 13.35 4.80
C LYS A 12 15.44 12.14 5.62
N THR A 13 16.00 11.15 4.95
CA THR A 13 16.66 9.99 5.54
C THR A 13 18.13 9.97 5.12
N ALA A 14 18.90 9.00 5.61
CA ALA A 14 20.29 8.83 5.19
C ALA A 14 20.43 8.50 3.69
N LYS A 15 19.42 7.85 3.10
CA LYS A 15 19.46 7.34 1.72
C LYS A 15 18.49 8.00 0.76
N GLY A 16 17.54 8.81 1.24
CA GLY A 16 16.59 9.46 0.36
C GLY A 16 15.94 10.70 0.94
N LEU A 17 15.39 11.52 0.06
CA LEU A 17 14.65 12.75 0.37
C LEU A 17 13.32 12.70 -0.36
N ILE A 18 12.26 13.16 0.30
CA ILE A 18 11.02 13.59 -0.34
C ILE A 18 10.71 15.00 0.15
N GLU A 19 10.41 15.91 -0.78
CA GLU A 19 10.05 17.28 -0.47
C GLU A 19 8.86 17.75 -1.31
N PHE A 20 7.98 18.52 -0.67
CA PHE A 20 6.94 19.29 -1.33
C PHE A 20 7.43 20.72 -1.47
N VAL A 21 7.34 21.21 -2.69
CA VAL A 21 7.96 22.46 -3.12
C VAL A 21 6.93 23.27 -3.87
N ASP A 22 6.91 24.58 -3.60
CA ASP A 22 6.10 25.53 -4.35
C ASP A 22 6.67 25.72 -5.77
N ASP A 23 5.94 25.27 -6.79
CA ASP A 23 6.18 25.51 -8.22
C ASP A 23 5.00 26.28 -8.84
N THR A 24 4.31 27.09 -8.03
CA THR A 24 3.22 27.97 -8.47
C THR A 24 3.74 28.97 -9.49
N ARG A 25 3.10 29.00 -10.67
CA ARG A 25 3.37 30.01 -11.68
C ARG A 25 2.32 31.12 -11.54
N TYR A 26 2.74 32.29 -11.09
CA TYR A 26 1.89 33.48 -11.14
C TYR A 26 1.84 33.96 -12.58
N GLU A 27 0.69 33.83 -13.24
CA GLU A 27 0.44 34.61 -14.45
C GLU A 27 0.26 36.09 -14.06
N GLN A 28 0.76 36.98 -14.90
CA GLN A 28 0.67 38.43 -14.70
C GLN A 28 -0.71 39.02 -15.07
N GLU A 29 -1.74 38.20 -15.37
CA GLU A 29 -3.05 38.70 -15.80
C GLU A 29 -4.24 38.14 -15.01
N VAL A 30 -5.31 38.92 -15.09
CA VAL A 30 -6.27 39.21 -14.04
C VAL A 30 -7.50 38.30 -14.14
N MET A 31 -7.80 37.60 -13.04
CA MET A 31 -9.10 37.00 -12.69
C MET A 31 -9.53 35.76 -13.46
N ALA A 32 -8.74 34.69 -13.37
CA ALA A 32 -9.29 33.34 -13.28
C ALA A 32 -9.05 32.83 -11.86
N TRP A 33 -10.05 32.17 -11.28
CA TRP A 33 -10.04 31.58 -9.93
C TRP A 33 -8.65 31.26 -9.34
N PRO A 34 -8.39 31.55 -8.05
CA PRO A 34 -7.04 31.48 -7.46
C PRO A 34 -6.35 30.11 -7.49
N HIS A 35 -7.01 29.04 -7.96
CA HIS A 35 -6.46 27.67 -7.95
C HIS A 35 -6.44 26.90 -9.25
N LEU A 36 -7.00 27.37 -10.36
CA LEU A 36 -7.49 26.37 -11.31
C LEU A 36 -6.56 25.95 -12.45
N HIS A 37 -5.45 26.62 -12.78
CA HIS A 37 -4.57 26.13 -13.86
C HIS A 37 -3.06 26.14 -13.57
N ASN A 38 -2.55 27.08 -12.76
CA ASN A 38 -1.10 27.34 -12.69
C ASN A 38 -0.45 27.14 -11.31
N SER A 39 -1.23 26.93 -10.25
CA SER A 39 -0.72 26.57 -8.93
C SER A 39 -0.28 25.11 -8.97
N ARG A 40 1.02 24.85 -8.76
CA ARG A 40 1.58 23.51 -8.81
C ARG A 40 2.38 23.27 -7.53
N ILE A 41 2.06 22.18 -6.85
CA ILE A 41 2.92 21.65 -5.79
C ILE A 41 3.77 20.58 -6.44
N ARG A 42 5.08 20.78 -6.47
CA ARG A 42 6.02 19.77 -6.95
C ARG A 42 6.43 18.86 -5.79
N ILE A 43 6.34 17.56 -6.00
CA ILE A 43 7.04 16.58 -5.18
C ILE A 43 8.40 16.34 -5.85
N ASN A 44 9.49 16.64 -5.16
CA ASN A 44 10.81 16.14 -5.56
C ASN A 44 11.17 14.96 -4.67
N MET A 45 11.74 13.93 -5.28
CA MET A 45 12.33 12.80 -4.56
C MET A 45 13.76 12.59 -5.02
N LYS A 46 14.63 12.30 -4.07
CA LYS A 46 16.05 12.03 -4.33
C LYS A 46 16.46 10.71 -3.71
N ASP A 47 17.22 9.90 -4.45
CA ASP A 47 17.91 8.73 -3.92
C ASP A 47 19.42 9.00 -3.81
N TYR A 48 19.93 8.90 -2.59
CA TYR A 48 21.35 9.07 -2.24
C TYR A 48 22.07 7.72 -2.07
N SER A 49 21.44 6.60 -2.38
CA SER A 49 22.00 5.25 -2.19
C SER A 49 23.34 5.04 -2.92
N LYS A 50 23.54 5.69 -4.06
CA LYS A 50 24.77 5.63 -4.87
C LYS A 50 25.73 6.80 -4.64
N GLY A 51 25.43 7.69 -3.69
CA GLY A 51 26.21 8.89 -3.37
C GLY A 51 25.40 10.18 -3.47
N THR A 52 26.05 11.31 -3.20
CA THR A 52 25.47 12.66 -3.27
C THR A 52 25.98 13.42 -4.50
N GLY A 53 25.34 14.53 -4.87
CA GLY A 53 25.71 15.33 -6.03
C GLY A 53 25.25 14.68 -7.34
N GLU A 54 26.13 14.62 -8.34
CA GLU A 54 25.83 14.09 -9.69
C GLU A 54 25.46 12.59 -9.71
N LYS A 55 25.72 11.86 -8.62
CA LYS A 55 25.38 10.44 -8.50
C LYS A 55 24.00 10.19 -7.88
N ALA A 56 23.37 11.24 -7.35
CA ALA A 56 22.03 11.14 -6.79
C ALA A 56 21.01 11.09 -7.92
N ILE A 57 20.03 10.20 -7.80
CA ILE A 57 18.93 10.13 -8.75
C ILE A 57 17.86 11.11 -8.26
N ASP A 58 17.53 12.10 -9.08
CA ASP A 58 16.55 13.14 -8.78
C ASP A 58 15.32 12.97 -9.68
N VAL A 59 14.16 12.77 -9.08
CA VAL A 59 12.89 12.66 -9.79
C VAL A 59 11.88 13.67 -9.25
N PHE A 60 10.85 13.97 -10.05
CA PHE A 60 9.82 14.91 -9.63
C PHE A 60 8.45 14.59 -10.23
N TYR A 61 7.41 15.01 -9.52
CA TYR A 61 6.03 14.95 -10.01
C TYR A 61 5.29 16.23 -9.65
N ASN A 62 4.52 16.80 -10.58
CA ASN A 62 3.76 18.02 -10.36
C ASN A 62 2.30 17.71 -10.03
N LEU A 63 1.83 18.15 -8.87
CA LEU A 63 0.44 18.07 -8.44
C LEU A 63 -0.26 19.42 -8.63
N SER A 64 -1.49 19.40 -9.14
CA SER A 64 -2.44 20.49 -8.97
C SER A 64 -2.94 20.52 -7.50
N PRO A 65 -3.57 21.62 -7.05
CA PRO A 65 -4.14 21.67 -5.71
C PRO A 65 -5.19 20.59 -5.49
N GLU A 66 -6.02 20.32 -6.51
CA GLU A 66 -7.05 19.27 -6.47
C GLU A 66 -6.43 17.87 -6.34
N GLU A 67 -5.43 17.55 -7.16
CA GLU A 67 -4.74 16.25 -7.07
C GLU A 67 -4.07 16.07 -5.71
N PHE A 68 -3.51 17.13 -5.14
CA PHE A 68 -2.96 17.08 -3.79
C PHE A 68 -4.05 16.80 -2.76
N MET A 69 -5.22 17.44 -2.83
CA MET A 69 -6.33 17.17 -1.91
C MET A 69 -6.80 15.73 -2.04
N ASN A 70 -6.97 15.23 -3.27
CA ASN A 70 -7.35 13.84 -3.53
C ASN A 70 -6.32 12.85 -2.95
N LEU A 71 -5.02 13.12 -3.15
CA LEU A 71 -3.94 12.34 -2.55
C LEU A 71 -4.01 12.36 -1.01
N ALA A 72 -4.17 13.55 -0.41
CA ALA A 72 -4.19 13.71 1.03
C ALA A 72 -5.41 13.05 1.69
N GLU A 73 -6.58 13.14 1.05
CA GLU A 73 -7.81 12.47 1.49
C GLU A 73 -7.70 10.95 1.33
N ALA A 74 -7.19 10.47 0.20
CA ALA A 74 -6.95 9.05 -0.01
C ALA A 74 -6.00 8.47 1.06
N ILE A 75 -4.94 9.19 1.40
CA ILE A 75 -4.01 8.80 2.47
C ILE A 75 -4.71 8.77 3.85
N ARG A 76 -5.55 9.77 4.16
CA ARG A 76 -6.28 9.84 5.44
C ARG A 76 -7.38 8.79 5.57
N GLY A 77 -7.97 8.36 4.46
CA GLY A 77 -9.04 7.35 4.44
C GLY A 77 -8.57 5.92 4.69
N ILE A 78 -7.26 5.66 4.74
CA ILE A 78 -6.73 4.32 4.91
C ILE A 78 -6.93 3.83 6.35
N ARG A 79 -7.61 2.69 6.51
CA ARG A 79 -7.57 1.93 7.77
C ARG A 79 -6.15 1.43 8.01
N GLN A 80 -5.50 2.04 8.98
CA GLN A 80 -4.17 1.67 9.40
C GLN A 80 -4.16 0.37 10.20
N VAL A 81 -3.03 -0.33 10.15
CA VAL A 81 -2.77 -1.54 10.90
C VAL A 81 -1.88 -1.21 12.10
N SER A 82 -2.39 -1.44 13.30
CA SER A 82 -1.63 -1.25 14.53
C SER A 82 -0.61 -2.36 14.77
N ALA A 83 0.44 -2.07 15.55
CA ALA A 83 1.44 -3.08 15.92
C ALA A 83 0.84 -4.24 16.74
N SER A 84 -0.20 -3.97 17.55
CA SER A 84 -0.92 -4.99 18.32
C SER A 84 -1.72 -5.93 17.43
N GLU A 85 -2.39 -5.41 16.39
CA GLU A 85 -3.08 -6.23 15.39
C GLU A 85 -2.10 -7.15 14.63
N LYS A 86 -0.93 -6.64 14.21
CA LYS A 86 0.11 -7.46 13.58
C LYS A 86 0.52 -8.63 14.47
N LYS A 87 0.88 -8.32 15.72
CA LYS A 87 1.31 -9.33 16.71
C LYS A 87 0.20 -10.34 16.97
N ARG A 88 -1.06 -9.91 17.00
CA ARG A 88 -2.22 -10.81 17.14
C ARG A 88 -2.27 -11.81 16.00
N TRP A 89 -2.20 -11.37 14.74
CA TRP A 89 -2.25 -12.29 13.60
C TRP A 89 -1.07 -13.24 13.56
N ASP A 90 0.14 -12.76 13.85
CA ASP A 90 1.34 -13.61 13.92
C ASP A 90 1.21 -14.69 14.99
N THR A 91 0.70 -14.31 16.17
CA THR A 91 0.44 -15.23 17.27
C THR A 91 -0.64 -16.25 16.90
N SER A 92 -1.76 -15.81 16.32
CA SER A 92 -2.84 -16.72 15.90
C SER A 92 -2.37 -17.73 14.87
N VAL A 93 -1.63 -17.30 13.84
CA VAL A 93 -1.07 -18.22 12.83
C VAL A 93 -0.08 -19.20 13.47
N ALA A 94 0.79 -18.74 14.37
CA ALA A 94 1.75 -19.61 15.05
C ALA A 94 1.07 -20.65 15.95
N VAL A 95 0.07 -20.24 16.73
CA VAL A 95 -0.70 -21.14 17.61
C VAL A 95 -1.43 -22.20 16.79
N PHE A 96 -2.17 -21.80 15.74
CA PHE A 96 -2.90 -22.77 14.92
C PHE A 96 -1.97 -23.68 14.12
N SER A 97 -0.79 -23.20 13.69
CA SER A 97 0.21 -24.05 13.03
C SER A 97 0.73 -25.12 13.99
N LYS A 98 1.12 -24.72 15.21
CA LYS A 98 1.61 -25.66 16.23
C LYS A 98 0.54 -26.67 16.63
N MET A 99 -0.71 -26.24 16.79
CA MET A 99 -1.82 -27.15 17.08
C MET A 99 -2.05 -28.12 15.92
N SER A 100 -2.07 -27.65 14.68
CA SER A 100 -2.20 -28.52 13.50
C SER A 100 -1.08 -29.55 13.40
N GLU A 101 0.16 -29.18 13.72
CA GLU A 101 1.29 -30.12 13.78
C GLU A 101 1.11 -31.16 14.89
N LEU A 102 0.69 -30.76 16.09
CA LEU A 102 0.37 -31.72 17.16
C LEU A 102 -0.70 -32.71 16.69
N TYR A 103 -1.79 -32.22 16.09
CA TYR A 103 -2.82 -33.08 15.48
C TYR A 103 -2.33 -33.92 14.30
N ARG A 104 -1.17 -33.69 13.69
CA ARG A 104 -0.63 -34.61 12.68
C ARG A 104 0.21 -35.72 13.31
N HIS A 105 0.80 -35.47 14.47
CA HIS A 105 1.71 -36.39 15.14
C HIS A 105 1.05 -37.21 16.25
N THR A 106 -0.14 -36.85 16.72
CA THR A 106 -0.90 -37.66 17.69
C THR A 106 -1.67 -38.80 17.01
N SER A 107 -0.97 -39.71 16.33
CA SER A 107 -1.54 -41.01 15.98
C SER A 107 -1.69 -41.88 17.24
N PRO A 108 -2.64 -42.84 17.27
CA PRO A 108 -2.68 -43.82 18.35
C PRO A 108 -1.31 -44.51 18.46
N PRO A 109 -0.80 -44.76 19.68
CA PRO A 109 0.48 -45.43 19.88
C PRO A 109 0.48 -46.79 19.16
N GLN A 110 1.30 -46.93 18.11
CA GLN A 110 1.19 -48.06 17.18
C GLN A 110 1.65 -49.39 17.80
N GLU A 111 2.62 -49.35 18.71
CA GLU A 111 3.13 -50.54 19.39
C GLU A 111 2.08 -51.06 20.38
N GLU A 112 1.56 -50.20 21.24
CA GLU A 112 0.58 -50.55 22.26
C GLU A 112 -0.75 -50.98 21.64
N THR A 113 -1.17 -50.33 20.56
CA THR A 113 -2.38 -50.76 19.83
C THR A 113 -2.19 -52.11 19.14
N LYS A 114 -0.98 -52.44 18.69
CA LYS A 114 -0.66 -53.75 18.13
C LYS A 114 -0.61 -54.83 19.22
N GLU A 115 0.05 -54.57 20.34
CA GLU A 115 0.11 -55.50 21.48
C GLU A 115 -1.28 -55.84 22.02
N ILE A 116 -2.16 -54.84 22.18
CA ILE A 116 -3.54 -55.06 22.62
C ILE A 116 -4.31 -55.90 21.60
N ARG A 117 -4.09 -55.66 20.30
CA ARG A 117 -4.74 -56.41 19.22
C ARG A 117 -4.29 -57.87 19.20
N GLU A 118 -3.00 -58.14 19.39
CA GLU A 118 -2.43 -59.48 19.52
C GLU A 118 -2.97 -60.21 20.78
N LEU A 119 -3.09 -59.51 21.91
CA LEU A 119 -3.71 -60.05 23.13
C LEU A 119 -5.16 -60.46 22.88
N ILE A 120 -5.97 -59.60 22.25
CA ILE A 120 -7.37 -59.88 21.92
C ILE A 120 -7.48 -61.12 20.99
N GLU A 121 -6.58 -61.24 20.01
CA GLU A 121 -6.53 -62.37 19.08
C GLU A 121 -6.22 -63.70 19.81
N GLN A 122 -5.34 -63.68 20.81
CA GLN A 122 -5.08 -64.86 21.68
C GLN A 122 -6.33 -65.31 22.44
N PHE A 123 -7.16 -64.38 22.91
CA PHE A 123 -8.44 -64.71 23.55
C PHE A 123 -9.44 -65.30 22.54
N GLN A 124 -9.55 -64.72 21.34
CA GLN A 124 -10.43 -65.22 20.28
C GLN A 124 -10.07 -66.65 19.83
N CYS A 125 -8.78 -66.98 19.72
CA CYS A 125 -8.31 -68.29 19.29
C CYS A 125 -8.24 -69.35 20.42
N SER A 126 -8.71 -69.02 21.62
CA SER A 126 -8.74 -69.96 22.75
C SER A 126 -9.69 -71.13 22.50
N ARG A 127 -9.29 -72.34 22.92
CA ARG A 127 -10.16 -73.54 22.89
C ARG A 127 -11.32 -73.47 23.90
N ASN A 128 -11.27 -72.54 24.84
CA ASN A 128 -12.34 -72.31 25.82
C ASN A 128 -13.36 -71.33 25.23
N GLU A 129 -14.60 -71.79 25.03
CA GLU A 129 -15.71 -71.03 24.45
C GLU A 129 -15.95 -69.68 25.17
N VAL A 130 -15.83 -69.63 26.50
CA VAL A 130 -16.02 -68.40 27.28
C VAL A 130 -14.94 -67.36 26.97
N PHE A 131 -13.70 -67.80 26.75
CA PHE A 131 -12.59 -66.91 26.38
C PHE A 131 -12.67 -66.48 24.92
N ALA A 132 -13.10 -67.36 24.01
CA ALA A 132 -13.34 -67.02 22.61
C ALA A 132 -14.43 -65.95 22.47
N GLU A 133 -15.57 -66.12 23.17
CA GLU A 133 -16.67 -65.15 23.19
C GLU A 133 -16.24 -63.80 23.82
N ALA A 134 -15.45 -63.85 24.89
CA ALA A 134 -14.88 -62.64 25.50
C ALA A 134 -13.93 -61.90 24.54
N GLY A 135 -13.10 -62.63 23.78
CA GLY A 135 -12.21 -62.07 22.77
C GLY A 135 -12.96 -61.36 21.65
N GLU A 136 -14.06 -61.94 21.14
CA GLU A 136 -14.91 -61.28 20.12
C GLU A 136 -15.54 -59.99 20.64
N LYS A 137 -16.09 -60.00 21.86
CA LYS A 137 -16.67 -58.81 22.48
C LYS A 137 -15.63 -57.72 22.73
N LEU A 138 -14.42 -58.09 23.17
CA LEU A 138 -13.31 -57.17 23.37
C LEU A 138 -12.81 -56.57 22.06
N SER A 139 -12.68 -57.39 21.00
CA SER A 139 -12.32 -56.93 19.66
C SER A 139 -13.30 -55.88 19.14
N ALA A 140 -14.60 -56.17 19.20
CA ALA A 140 -15.64 -55.24 18.78
C ALA A 140 -15.64 -53.93 19.59
N ALA A 141 -15.44 -54.02 20.91
CA ALA A 141 -15.35 -52.85 21.77
C ALA A 141 -14.10 -51.99 21.50
N PHE A 142 -12.95 -52.63 21.27
CA PHE A 142 -11.67 -51.98 20.99
C PHE A 142 -11.67 -51.26 19.64
N GLU A 143 -12.15 -51.91 18.57
CA GLU A 143 -12.25 -51.27 17.25
C GLU A 143 -13.25 -50.12 17.23
N ARG A 144 -14.36 -50.24 17.98
CA ARG A 144 -15.30 -49.12 18.17
C ARG A 144 -14.64 -47.94 18.89
N LEU A 145 -13.77 -48.19 19.86
CA LEU A 145 -13.03 -47.16 20.58
C LEU A 145 -11.98 -46.49 19.68
N LEU A 146 -11.19 -47.28 18.93
CA LEU A 146 -10.20 -46.79 17.99
C LEU A 146 -10.83 -45.99 16.84
N SER A 147 -11.95 -46.45 16.28
CA SER A 147 -12.68 -45.70 15.25
C SER A 147 -13.29 -44.40 15.78
N GLY A 148 -13.83 -44.41 17.01
CA GLY A 148 -14.29 -43.21 17.70
C GLY A 148 -13.16 -42.19 17.94
N TYR A 149 -11.99 -42.66 18.36
CA TYR A 149 -10.80 -41.83 18.55
C TYR A 149 -10.32 -41.23 17.22
N THR A 150 -10.17 -42.06 16.19
CA THR A 150 -9.67 -41.65 14.87
C THR A 150 -10.62 -40.66 14.19
N SER A 151 -11.94 -40.85 14.32
CA SER A 151 -12.95 -39.93 13.76
C SER A 151 -13.01 -38.59 14.50
N ALA A 152 -12.92 -38.58 15.83
CA ALA A 152 -12.85 -37.35 16.61
C ALA A 152 -11.57 -36.56 16.28
N PHE A 153 -10.46 -37.27 16.10
CA PHE A 153 -9.17 -36.69 15.76
C PHE A 153 -9.13 -36.11 14.35
N SER A 154 -9.63 -36.83 13.34
CA SER A 154 -9.71 -36.34 11.97
C SER A 154 -10.62 -35.12 11.86
N THR A 155 -11.74 -35.11 12.59
CA THR A 155 -12.64 -33.95 12.69
C THR A 155 -11.93 -32.74 13.32
N GLY A 156 -11.18 -32.95 14.41
CA GLY A 156 -10.38 -31.91 15.05
C GLY A 156 -9.29 -31.35 14.13
N LEU A 157 -8.61 -32.20 13.37
CA LEU A 157 -7.60 -31.80 12.39
C LEU A 157 -8.21 -30.93 11.28
N VAL A 158 -9.35 -31.35 10.70
CA VAL A 158 -10.05 -30.57 9.66
C VAL A 158 -10.48 -29.20 10.19
N GLN A 159 -11.01 -29.14 11.43
CA GLN A 159 -11.38 -27.87 12.06
C GLN A 159 -10.17 -26.97 12.29
N MET A 160 -9.05 -27.53 12.75
CA MET A 160 -7.81 -26.77 12.96
C MET A 160 -7.20 -26.26 11.66
N GLU A 161 -7.21 -27.06 10.59
CA GLU A 161 -6.74 -26.62 9.28
C GLU A 161 -7.63 -25.50 8.71
N LYS A 162 -8.95 -25.58 8.94
CA LYS A 162 -9.87 -24.50 8.59
C LYS A 162 -9.59 -23.20 9.36
N LEU A 163 -9.32 -23.29 10.67
CA LEU A 163 -8.94 -22.14 11.49
C LEU A 163 -7.60 -21.54 11.04
N LEU A 164 -6.61 -22.37 10.77
CA LEU A 164 -5.30 -21.96 10.25
C LEU A 164 -5.45 -21.26 8.89
N ALA A 165 -6.24 -21.81 7.97
CA ALA A 165 -6.52 -21.20 6.68
C ALA A 165 -7.24 -19.85 6.84
N GLY A 166 -8.21 -19.76 7.74
CA GLY A 166 -8.91 -18.51 8.09
C GLY A 166 -7.95 -17.44 8.61
N ALA A 167 -7.10 -17.80 9.58
CA ALA A 167 -6.11 -16.89 10.16
C ALA A 167 -5.07 -16.41 9.13
N LYS A 168 -4.60 -17.30 8.24
CA LYS A 168 -3.71 -16.94 7.13
C LYS A 168 -4.38 -15.97 6.17
N LYS A 169 -5.65 -16.21 5.81
CA LYS A 169 -6.42 -15.33 4.93
C LYS A 169 -6.67 -13.96 5.56
N GLU A 170 -6.99 -13.91 6.85
CA GLU A 170 -7.15 -12.64 7.59
C GLU A 170 -5.83 -11.85 7.60
N LYS A 171 -4.72 -12.52 7.93
CA LYS A 171 -3.39 -11.91 7.90
C LYS A 171 -3.07 -11.39 6.49
N GLU A 172 -3.24 -12.19 5.46
CA GLU A 172 -2.96 -11.80 4.08
C GLU A 172 -3.79 -10.59 3.63
N ALA A 173 -5.09 -10.60 3.90
CA ALA A 173 -5.99 -9.49 3.56
C ALA A 173 -5.60 -8.20 4.29
N ALA A 174 -5.12 -8.30 5.53
CA ALA A 174 -4.67 -7.16 6.31
C ALA A 174 -3.27 -6.66 5.91
N THR A 175 -2.38 -7.55 5.47
CA THR A 175 -1.02 -7.21 5.01
C THR A 175 -0.95 -6.89 3.52
N LYS A 176 -2.04 -7.03 2.77
CA LYS A 176 -2.06 -6.71 1.35
C LYS A 176 -1.67 -5.24 1.12
N VAL A 177 -0.72 -5.02 0.21
CA VAL A 177 -0.35 -3.67 -0.22
C VAL A 177 -1.54 -3.05 -0.94
N ARG A 178 -2.00 -1.89 -0.46
CA ARG A 178 -3.10 -1.14 -1.05
C ARG A 178 -2.53 0.01 -1.85
N GLU A 179 -2.92 0.11 -3.11
CA GLU A 179 -2.62 1.30 -3.89
C GLU A 179 -3.57 2.43 -3.48
N VAL A 180 -3.00 3.59 -3.19
CA VAL A 180 -3.69 4.74 -2.62
C VAL A 180 -3.92 5.79 -3.69
N PHE A 181 -2.89 6.08 -4.46
CA PHE A 181 -2.90 7.08 -5.51
C PHE A 181 -1.93 6.68 -6.61
N GLN A 182 -2.35 6.86 -7.86
CA GLN A 182 -1.49 6.68 -9.01
C GLN A 182 -1.85 7.71 -10.07
N ALA A 183 -0.85 8.26 -10.74
CA ALA A 183 -1.05 9.16 -11.85
C ALA A 183 0.19 9.21 -12.74
N ILE A 184 -0.03 9.47 -14.03
CA ILE A 184 1.00 9.65 -15.04
C ILE A 184 0.72 10.94 -15.80
N LYS A 185 1.78 11.70 -16.09
CA LYS A 185 1.71 12.94 -16.84
C LYS A 185 2.80 13.01 -17.88
N ILE A 186 2.46 13.55 -19.04
CA ILE A 186 3.42 13.96 -20.07
C ILE A 186 3.53 15.48 -20.08
N LEU A 187 4.75 15.99 -20.02
CA LEU A 187 5.03 17.42 -19.96
C LEU A 187 5.34 17.93 -21.36
N ASN A 188 4.29 18.27 -22.12
CA ASN A 188 4.44 18.71 -23.51
C ASN A 188 4.76 20.21 -23.63
N PHE A 189 5.95 20.61 -23.17
CA PHE A 189 6.52 21.94 -23.37
C PHE A 189 7.93 21.82 -23.93
N ASP A 190 8.42 22.83 -24.66
CA ASP A 190 9.72 22.80 -25.33
C ASP A 190 10.90 22.49 -24.39
N LYS A 191 10.81 22.96 -23.14
CA LYS A 191 11.82 22.68 -22.12
C LYS A 191 11.88 21.24 -21.61
N TYR A 192 10.93 20.40 -21.99
CA TYR A 192 10.83 18.98 -21.61
C TYR A 192 10.98 18.06 -22.82
N ILE A 193 11.50 18.56 -23.93
CA ILE A 193 11.89 17.75 -25.08
C ILE A 193 13.03 16.84 -24.67
N ASN A 194 12.98 15.57 -25.07
CA ASN A 194 14.09 14.65 -24.87
C ASN A 194 15.29 15.14 -25.70
N PRO A 195 16.45 15.43 -25.10
CA PRO A 195 17.64 15.87 -25.82
C PRO A 195 18.14 14.85 -26.84
N ASP A 196 17.89 13.56 -26.63
CA ASP A 196 18.30 12.48 -27.53
C ASP A 196 17.25 12.16 -28.61
N ASN A 197 15.99 12.55 -28.39
CA ASN A 197 14.88 12.27 -29.30
C ASN A 197 13.82 13.39 -29.30
N GLU A 198 13.86 14.26 -30.30
CA GLU A 198 12.94 15.41 -30.39
C GLU A 198 11.45 15.04 -30.45
N ALA A 199 11.10 13.79 -30.80
CA ALA A 199 9.72 13.31 -30.81
C ALA A 199 9.17 12.99 -29.41
N GLU A 200 10.04 12.87 -28.41
CA GLU A 200 9.66 12.48 -27.06
C GLU A 200 9.60 13.69 -26.11
N ARG A 201 8.80 13.53 -25.06
CA ARG A 201 8.65 14.50 -23.97
C ARG A 201 8.85 13.81 -22.64
N THR A 202 9.25 14.57 -21.63
CA THR A 202 9.38 14.08 -20.26
C THR A 202 8.03 13.55 -19.76
N VAL A 203 8.05 12.32 -19.27
CA VAL A 203 6.95 11.66 -18.59
C VAL A 203 7.30 11.53 -17.11
N THR A 204 6.35 11.89 -16.26
CA THR A 204 6.46 11.74 -14.80
C THR A 204 5.30 10.92 -14.29
N ALA A 205 5.58 9.86 -13.55
CA ALA A 205 4.57 9.02 -12.90
C ALA A 205 4.78 9.01 -11.40
N ILE A 206 3.68 9.01 -10.65
CA ILE A 206 3.67 8.86 -9.20
C ILE A 206 2.80 7.67 -8.84
N ARG A 207 3.26 6.92 -7.84
CA ARG A 207 2.52 5.86 -7.18
C ARG A 207 2.71 5.99 -5.68
N VAL A 208 1.59 5.97 -4.96
CA VAL A 208 1.55 5.95 -3.50
C VAL A 208 0.82 4.70 -3.06
N ALA A 209 1.48 3.90 -2.25
CA ALA A 209 0.94 2.65 -1.73
C ALA A 209 1.05 2.59 -0.21
N TYR A 210 0.18 1.79 0.40
CA TYR A 210 0.17 1.50 1.83
C TYR A 210 0.42 0.01 2.06
N ALA A 211 1.56 -0.29 2.68
CA ALA A 211 2.00 -1.61 3.07
C ALA A 211 1.88 -1.76 4.60
N GLY A 212 0.69 -2.13 5.07
CA GLY A 212 0.35 -2.17 6.50
C GLY A 212 1.27 -3.08 7.32
N TYR A 213 1.91 -4.09 6.73
CA TYR A 213 2.85 -4.97 7.41
C TYR A 213 4.21 -4.32 7.72
N MET A 214 4.61 -3.29 6.98
CA MET A 214 5.89 -2.61 7.18
C MET A 214 5.87 -1.64 8.37
N ASP A 215 7.05 -1.33 8.90
CA ASP A 215 7.21 -0.29 9.93
C ASP A 215 7.13 1.13 9.37
N TYR A 216 7.48 1.29 8.08
CA TYR A 216 7.32 2.51 7.30
C TYR A 216 6.28 2.25 6.20
N PRO A 217 4.99 2.26 6.54
CA PRO A 217 3.95 1.65 5.70
C PRO A 217 3.58 2.48 4.47
N PHE A 218 3.89 3.77 4.42
CA PHE A 218 3.62 4.59 3.24
C PHE A 218 4.80 4.53 2.28
N VAL A 219 4.54 4.09 1.06
CA VAL A 219 5.52 3.93 -0.01
C VAL A 219 5.21 4.94 -1.09
N PHE A 220 6.11 5.90 -1.30
CA PHE A 220 6.09 6.82 -2.42
C PHE A 220 7.07 6.32 -3.48
N GLU A 221 6.62 6.25 -4.72
CA GLU A 221 7.40 5.90 -5.90
C GLU A 221 7.15 6.96 -6.96
N ILE A 222 8.21 7.60 -7.44
CA ILE A 222 8.16 8.50 -8.60
C ILE A 222 9.09 7.95 -9.66
N ASN A 223 8.59 7.90 -10.89
CA ASN A 223 9.32 7.47 -12.06
C ASN A 223 9.34 8.59 -13.10
N ASN A 224 10.54 8.93 -13.58
CA ASN A 224 10.75 9.89 -14.65
C ASN A 224 11.36 9.19 -15.87
N GLY A 225 10.97 9.63 -17.04
CA GLY A 225 11.52 9.13 -18.30
C GLY A 225 10.89 9.83 -19.48
N TRP A 226 10.67 9.09 -20.56
CA TRP A 226 10.29 9.65 -21.85
C TRP A 226 9.10 8.93 -22.46
N GLY A 227 8.36 9.65 -23.30
CA GLY A 227 7.24 9.10 -24.06
C GLY A 227 6.79 10.05 -25.16
N LYS A 228 6.06 9.53 -26.14
CA LYS A 228 5.60 10.31 -27.28
C LYS A 228 4.24 10.96 -26.98
N PRO A 229 4.09 12.29 -27.13
CA PRO A 229 2.81 12.95 -26.91
C PRO A 229 1.86 12.72 -28.10
N VAL A 230 0.62 12.39 -27.80
CA VAL A 230 -0.49 12.31 -28.77
C VAL A 230 -1.51 13.38 -28.40
N ILE A 231 -1.81 14.26 -29.35
CA ILE A 231 -2.87 15.26 -29.20
C ILE A 231 -4.19 14.61 -29.59
N THR A 232 -5.09 14.51 -28.64
CA THR A 232 -6.45 13.98 -28.84
C THR A 232 -7.30 14.97 -29.64
N ARG A 233 -8.45 14.49 -30.14
CA ARG A 233 -9.43 15.33 -30.86
C ARG A 233 -9.91 16.56 -30.08
N ASN A 234 -9.84 16.52 -28.75
CA ASN A 234 -10.27 17.59 -27.86
C ASN A 234 -9.10 18.49 -27.40
N ASN A 235 -7.98 18.49 -28.13
CA ASN A 235 -6.73 19.19 -27.76
C ASN A 235 -6.10 18.74 -26.43
N GLY A 236 -6.56 17.65 -25.83
CA GLY A 236 -5.90 17.04 -24.67
C GLY A 236 -4.63 16.32 -25.10
N VAL A 237 -3.57 16.40 -24.32
CA VAL A 237 -2.31 15.69 -24.58
C VAL A 237 -2.26 14.42 -23.72
N ILE A 238 -2.12 13.27 -24.36
CA ILE A 238 -1.90 11.97 -23.72
C ILE A 238 -0.59 11.37 -24.20
N THR A 239 -0.15 10.28 -23.58
CA THR A 239 1.02 9.55 -24.05
C THR A 239 0.61 8.43 -25.01
N GLU A 240 1.38 8.23 -26.08
CA GLU A 240 1.19 7.11 -27.02
C GLU A 240 1.36 5.77 -26.29
N GLU A 241 0.43 4.84 -26.54
CA GLU A 241 0.43 3.52 -25.90
C GLU A 241 1.74 2.78 -26.21
N GLY A 242 2.39 2.25 -25.16
CA GLY A 242 3.66 1.54 -25.28
C GLY A 242 4.90 2.40 -25.55
N SER A 243 4.76 3.74 -25.71
CA SER A 243 5.90 4.63 -25.92
C SER A 243 6.67 5.00 -24.64
N VAL A 244 6.04 4.80 -23.47
CA VAL A 244 6.61 5.22 -22.18
C VAL A 244 7.74 4.28 -21.77
N HIS A 245 8.89 4.86 -21.47
CA HIS A 245 9.99 4.18 -20.79
C HIS A 245 10.52 5.05 -19.67
N TYR A 246 10.79 4.44 -18.51
CA TYR A 246 11.31 5.13 -17.33
C TYR A 246 12.81 4.90 -17.21
N GLU A 247 13.56 5.97 -17.00
CA GLU A 247 15.01 5.92 -16.78
C GLU A 247 15.34 6.01 -15.29
N ASP A 248 14.67 6.95 -14.61
CA ASP A 248 14.90 7.23 -13.21
C ASP A 248 13.70 6.80 -12.37
N SER A 249 13.98 6.10 -11.27
CA SER A 249 12.97 5.63 -10.31
C SER A 249 13.47 5.82 -8.90
N VAL A 250 12.67 6.49 -8.05
CA VAL A 250 13.01 6.70 -6.63
C VAL A 250 11.86 6.21 -5.77
N LYS A 251 12.22 5.47 -4.71
CA LYS A 251 11.29 4.95 -3.69
C LYS A 251 11.65 5.49 -2.31
N VAL A 252 10.68 6.07 -1.62
CA VAL A 252 10.83 6.55 -0.23
C VAL A 252 9.73 5.95 0.64
N TYR A 253 10.14 5.51 1.82
CA TYR A 253 9.27 4.90 2.82
C TYR A 253 9.11 5.84 4.00
N MET A 254 7.89 6.00 4.51
CA MET A 254 7.62 6.91 5.62
C MET A 254 6.53 6.41 6.57
N LYS A 255 6.63 6.89 7.81
CA LYS A 255 5.62 6.70 8.86
C LYS A 255 4.60 7.83 8.83
N GLU A 256 3.44 7.55 9.41
CA GLU A 256 2.37 8.55 9.60
C GLU A 256 2.85 9.79 10.36
N GLU A 257 3.69 9.61 11.38
CA GLU A 257 4.21 10.66 12.25
C GLU A 257 4.96 11.74 11.47
N HIS A 258 5.54 11.36 10.33
CA HIS A 258 6.22 12.28 9.43
C HIS A 258 5.32 12.73 8.28
N LEU A 259 4.55 11.81 7.69
CA LEU A 259 3.71 12.10 6.52
C LEU A 259 2.56 13.04 6.84
N PHE A 260 1.79 12.81 7.92
CA PHE A 260 0.58 13.57 8.20
C PHE A 260 0.86 15.05 8.50
N PRO A 261 1.89 15.40 9.28
CA PRO A 261 2.29 16.79 9.43
C PRO A 261 2.72 17.44 8.11
N MET A 262 3.42 16.71 7.22
CA MET A 262 3.80 17.23 5.91
C MET A 262 2.58 17.55 5.05
N LEU A 263 1.63 16.61 4.95
CA LEU A 263 0.38 16.83 4.20
C LEU A 263 -0.42 17.99 4.79
N GLN A 264 -0.46 18.12 6.11
CA GLN A 264 -1.14 19.25 6.76
C GLN A 264 -0.46 20.58 6.43
N ARG A 265 0.87 20.66 6.46
CA ARG A 265 1.63 21.86 6.07
C ARG A 265 1.34 22.27 4.63
N VAL A 266 1.34 21.31 3.71
CA VAL A 266 1.04 21.59 2.29
C VAL A 266 -0.42 22.01 2.10
N ASN A 267 -1.37 21.39 2.79
CA ASN A 267 -2.78 21.82 2.76
C ASN A 267 -2.96 23.25 3.29
N LEU A 268 -2.34 23.57 4.43
CA LEU A 268 -2.35 24.93 4.98
C LEU A 268 -1.70 25.94 4.04
N PHE A 269 -0.59 25.55 3.38
CA PHE A 269 0.06 26.37 2.37
C PHE A 269 -0.88 26.65 1.19
N ILE A 270 -1.51 25.61 0.61
CA ILE A 270 -2.47 25.77 -0.48
C ILE A 270 -3.61 26.71 -0.06
N ARG A 271 -4.20 26.51 1.11
CA ARG A 271 -5.27 27.38 1.64
C ARG A 271 -4.83 28.82 1.86
N ALA A 272 -3.64 29.04 2.40
CA ALA A 272 -3.10 30.39 2.58
C ALA A 272 -2.90 31.08 1.23
N MET A 273 -2.34 30.38 0.25
CA MET A 273 -2.21 30.85 -1.13
C MET A 273 -3.58 31.14 -1.76
N THR A 274 -4.61 30.35 -1.43
CA THR A 274 -6.01 30.63 -1.83
C THR A 274 -6.50 31.95 -1.32
N VAL A 275 -6.43 32.14 0.00
CA VAL A 275 -6.97 33.33 0.63
C VAL A 275 -6.24 34.57 0.12
N GLN A 276 -4.90 34.51 0.04
CA GLN A 276 -4.09 35.62 -0.49
C GLN A 276 -4.40 35.90 -1.97
N GLY A 277 -4.58 34.87 -2.79
CA GLY A 277 -4.97 35.03 -4.19
C GLY A 277 -6.37 35.62 -4.35
N MET A 278 -7.28 35.33 -3.42
CA MET A 278 -8.64 35.88 -3.38
C MET A 278 -8.72 37.29 -2.80
N GLU A 279 -7.71 37.78 -2.08
CA GLU A 279 -7.72 39.12 -1.45
C GLU A 279 -8.06 40.22 -2.47
N LYS A 280 -7.39 40.22 -3.62
CA LYS A 280 -7.67 41.15 -4.73
C LYS A 280 -9.05 40.97 -5.37
N TYR A 281 -9.61 39.75 -5.32
CA TYR A 281 -10.97 39.48 -5.79
C TYR A 281 -11.99 40.08 -4.81
N PHE A 282 -11.78 39.85 -3.50
CA PHE A 282 -12.63 40.42 -2.47
C PHE A 282 -12.59 41.94 -2.48
N ASP A 283 -11.41 42.57 -2.55
CA ASP A 283 -11.28 44.04 -2.63
C ASP A 283 -12.12 44.66 -3.77
N ARG A 284 -12.17 43.97 -4.92
CA ARG A 284 -12.92 44.39 -6.11
C ARG A 284 -14.43 44.15 -6.02
N VAL A 285 -14.86 43.13 -5.27
CA VAL A 285 -16.28 42.77 -5.14
C VAL A 285 -16.92 43.46 -3.93
N SER A 286 -16.17 43.64 -2.84
CA SER A 286 -16.62 44.33 -1.63
C SER A 286 -16.56 45.85 -1.73
N SER A 287 -15.80 46.38 -2.69
CA SER A 287 -15.85 47.78 -3.09
C SER A 287 -16.61 47.87 -4.41
N PRO A 288 -17.96 47.86 -4.41
CA PRO A 288 -18.68 48.22 -5.61
C PRO A 288 -18.37 49.68 -5.85
N ILE A 289 -17.42 49.96 -6.75
CA ILE A 289 -17.34 51.27 -7.36
C ILE A 289 -18.68 51.41 -8.06
N LEU A 290 -19.57 52.19 -7.44
CA LEU A 290 -20.65 52.88 -8.11
C LEU A 290 -19.98 53.70 -9.21
N ASN A 291 -19.77 53.07 -10.38
CA ASN A 291 -19.60 53.80 -11.63
C ASN A 291 -20.97 54.35 -12.02
N SER A 292 -21.49 55.23 -11.17
CA SER A 292 -22.38 56.30 -11.54
C SER A 292 -21.54 57.57 -11.46
N GLU A 293 -21.50 58.31 -12.57
CA GLU A 293 -20.91 59.65 -12.75
C GLU A 293 -19.47 59.68 -13.28
N ALA A 294 -19.32 59.83 -14.60
CA ALA A 294 -19.13 61.15 -15.25
C ALA A 294 -18.30 61.02 -16.55
N GLU A 295 -18.86 61.63 -17.60
CA GLU A 295 -18.36 61.89 -18.98
C GLU A 295 -18.30 60.73 -19.99
#